data_AF-A0A4Y2QY14-F1
#
_entry.id   AF-A0A4Y2QY14-F1
#
_cell.length_a   1.000
_cell.length_b   1.000
_cell.length_c   1.000
_cell.angle_alpha   90.00
_cell.angle_beta   90.00
_cell.angle_gamma   90.00
#
_symmetry.space_group_name_H-M   'P 1'
#
loop_
_entity.id
_entity.type
_entity.pdbx_description
1 polymer ?
#
loop_
_entity_poly.entity_id
_entity_poly.type
_entity_poly.pdbx_seq_one_letter_code
_entity_poly.pdbx_strand_id
1 'polypeptide(L)'
;NEEGEMSRIVADCYDKINIQKYSSIIRKCYEGMNGEVNGKKMTEWYCKNSNDRTTEADTCAAKKIAEEEGSEDAFTDVMNGLTKCIGEYFSQ
;
A
#
# COMPACT_ATOMS: atom_id res chain seq x y z
N ASN A 1 18.79 7.34 12.34
CA ASN A 1 17.45 7.16 12.91
C ASN A 1 16.72 6.18 12.01
N GLU A 2 16.80 4.89 12.33
CA GLU A 2 16.49 3.77 11.43
C GLU A 2 15.01 3.74 11.00
N GLU A 3 14.09 4.16 11.89
CA GLU A 3 12.66 4.27 11.58
C GLU A 3 12.36 5.24 10.43
N GLY A 4 13.13 6.33 10.34
CA GLY A 4 13.00 7.33 9.27
C GLY A 4 13.53 6.85 7.93
N GLU A 5 14.43 5.88 7.94
CA GLU A 5 14.98 5.26 6.73
C GLU A 5 14.03 4.19 6.18
N MET A 6 13.53 3.31 7.05
CA MET A 6 12.51 2.32 6.67
C MET A 6 11.25 2.98 6.11
N SER A 7 10.76 4.05 6.74
CA SER A 7 9.57 4.78 6.27
C SER A 7 9.77 5.39 4.87
N ARG A 8 10.99 5.83 4.53
CA ARG A 8 11.34 6.33 3.20
C ARG A 8 11.36 5.21 2.17
N ILE A 9 12.01 4.09 2.49
CA ILE A 9 12.08 2.91 1.61
C ILE A 9 10.66 2.42 1.26
N VAL A 10 9.79 2.30 2.27
CA VAL A 10 8.39 1.86 2.06
C VAL A 10 7.63 2.85 1.17
N ALA A 11 7.77 4.16 1.40
CA ALA A 11 7.13 5.17 0.57
C ALA A 11 7.63 5.09 -0.89
N ASP A 12 8.93 5.05 -1.12
CA ASP A 12 9.51 4.91 -2.46
C ASP A 12 9.00 3.64 -3.17
N CYS A 13 8.87 2.53 -2.43
CA CYS A 13 8.38 1.28 -2.99
C CYS A 13 6.91 1.33 -3.39
N TYR A 14 6.05 1.98 -2.59
CA TYR A 14 4.66 2.22 -2.99
C TYR A 14 4.54 3.03 -4.30
N ASP A 15 5.40 4.03 -4.48
CA ASP A 15 5.43 4.82 -5.72
C ASP A 15 5.93 3.97 -6.91
N LYS A 16 6.94 3.12 -6.69
CA LYS A 16 7.48 2.20 -7.72
C LYS A 16 6.49 1.15 -8.21
N ILE A 17 5.67 0.59 -7.32
CA ILE A 17 4.66 -0.43 -7.69
C ILE A 17 3.39 0.17 -8.31
N ASN A 18 3.38 1.49 -8.57
CA ASN A 18 2.26 2.20 -9.18
C ASN A 18 0.93 2.02 -8.43
N ILE A 19 0.97 2.16 -7.10
CA ILE A 19 -0.22 2.08 -6.23
C ILE A 19 -1.31 3.09 -6.63
N GLN A 20 -0.93 4.15 -7.35
CA GLN A 20 -1.80 5.18 -7.92
C GLN A 20 -2.89 4.61 -8.85
N LYS A 21 -2.61 3.49 -9.54
CA LYS A 21 -3.58 2.76 -10.36
C LYS A 21 -4.87 2.50 -9.58
N TYR A 22 -4.76 2.15 -8.31
CA TYR A 22 -5.89 1.80 -7.44
C TYR A 22 -6.36 2.96 -6.56
N SER A 23 -5.99 4.20 -6.87
CA SER A 23 -6.29 5.36 -6.00
C SER A 23 -7.77 5.56 -5.70
N SER A 24 -8.68 5.19 -6.61
CA SER A 24 -10.14 5.24 -6.37
C SER A 24 -10.58 4.22 -5.31
N ILE A 25 -10.04 3.01 -5.38
CA ILE A 25 -10.32 1.94 -4.41
C ILE A 25 -9.71 2.30 -3.06
N ILE A 26 -8.46 2.77 -3.06
CA ILE A 26 -7.74 3.12 -1.84
C ILE A 26 -8.49 4.21 -1.07
N ARG A 27 -8.95 5.28 -1.72
CA ARG A 27 -9.75 6.32 -1.06
C ARG A 27 -11.06 5.80 -0.46
N LYS A 28 -11.62 4.70 -0.98
CA LYS A 28 -12.85 4.08 -0.46
C LYS A 28 -12.59 3.16 0.72
N CYS A 29 -11.45 2.48 0.73
CA CYS A 29 -11.14 1.45 1.73
C CYS A 29 -10.26 1.96 2.88
N TYR A 30 -9.39 2.93 2.62
CA TYR A 30 -8.46 3.49 3.61
C TYR A 30 -9.07 4.78 4.15
N GLU A 31 -9.88 4.67 5.22
CA GLU A 31 -10.60 5.80 5.80
C GLU A 31 -9.71 7.00 6.10
N GLY A 32 -10.16 8.20 5.72
CA GLY A 32 -9.40 9.44 5.90
C GLY A 32 -8.30 9.66 4.86
N MET A 33 -8.07 8.72 3.94
CA MET A 33 -7.21 8.95 2.79
C MET A 33 -7.94 9.81 1.74
N ASN A 34 -7.76 11.12 1.85
CA ASN A 34 -8.33 12.11 0.95
C ASN A 34 -7.25 12.69 0.03
N GLY A 35 -7.61 12.98 -1.23
CA GLY A 35 -6.70 13.62 -2.18
C GLY A 35 -5.75 12.66 -2.86
N GLU A 36 -4.50 13.06 -3.08
CA GLU A 36 -3.51 12.25 -3.79
C GLU A 36 -3.14 10.97 -3.02
N VAL A 37 -3.09 9.84 -3.73
CA VAL A 37 -2.60 8.57 -3.20
C VAL A 37 -1.17 8.41 -3.71
N ASN A 38 -0.20 8.40 -2.80
CA ASN A 38 1.20 8.17 -3.10
C ASN A 38 1.86 7.45 -1.92
N GLY A 39 3.10 7.01 -2.08
CA GLY A 39 3.78 6.20 -1.10
C GLY A 39 3.93 6.88 0.25
N LYS A 40 4.20 8.19 0.26
CA LYS A 40 4.22 8.96 1.51
C LYS A 40 2.89 8.88 2.25
N LYS A 41 1.77 9.07 1.55
CA LYS A 41 0.42 9.02 2.15
C LYS A 41 0.02 7.62 2.60
N MET A 42 0.40 6.59 1.84
CA MET A 42 0.21 5.20 2.23
C MET A 42 0.97 4.92 3.52
N THR A 43 2.29 5.17 3.55
CA THR A 43 3.12 4.95 4.74
C THR A 43 2.59 5.73 5.95
N GLU A 44 2.26 7.01 5.79
CA GLU A 44 1.68 7.82 6.87
C GLU A 44 0.37 7.23 7.42
N TRP A 45 -0.46 6.64 6.56
CA TRP A 45 -1.72 6.02 6.98
C TRP A 45 -1.48 4.74 7.78
N TYR A 46 -0.60 3.84 7.29
CA TYR A 46 -0.24 2.61 8.01
C TYR A 46 0.39 2.91 9.37
N CYS A 47 1.27 3.92 9.46
CA CYS A 47 1.90 4.29 10.73
C CYS A 47 0.93 4.87 11.76
N LYS A 48 -0.22 5.41 11.33
CA LYS A 48 -1.21 6.06 12.21
C LYS A 48 -2.34 5.15 12.66
N ASN A 49 -2.55 4.02 11.98
CA ASN A 49 -3.67 3.14 12.23
C ASN A 49 -3.24 1.86 12.93
N SER A 50 -4.18 1.21 13.62
CA SER A 50 -3.94 -0.09 14.24
C SER A 50 -3.87 -1.20 13.19
N ASN A 51 -3.34 -2.36 13.60
CA ASN A 51 -3.31 -3.56 12.76
C ASN A 51 -4.73 -4.00 12.35
N ASP A 52 -5.73 -3.89 13.24
CA ASP A 52 -7.12 -4.26 12.92
C ASP A 52 -7.69 -3.36 11.82
N ARG A 53 -7.55 -2.03 11.95
CA ARG A 53 -7.99 -1.08 10.91
C ARG A 53 -7.27 -1.28 9.59
N THR A 54 -5.99 -1.61 9.67
CA THR A 54 -5.18 -1.92 8.50
C THR A 54 -5.70 -3.17 7.80
N THR A 55 -6.00 -4.22 8.56
CA THR A 55 -6.54 -5.49 8.03
C THR A 55 -7.91 -5.28 7.38
N GLU A 56 -8.78 -4.47 7.98
CA GLU A 56 -10.09 -4.12 7.42
C GLU A 56 -9.95 -3.36 6.09
N ALA A 57 -9.06 -2.36 6.03
CA ALA A 57 -8.79 -1.59 4.81
C ALA A 57 -8.21 -2.48 3.69
N ASP A 58 -7.23 -3.33 4.03
CA ASP A 58 -6.60 -4.26 3.09
C ASP A 58 -7.61 -5.28 2.55
N THR A 59 -8.48 -5.81 3.42
CA THR A 59 -9.56 -6.74 3.00
C THR A 59 -10.55 -6.06 2.06
N CYS A 60 -10.93 -4.81 2.35
CA CYS A 60 -11.78 -4.02 1.45
C CYS A 60 -11.10 -3.80 0.09
N ALA A 61 -9.82 -3.43 0.09
CA ALA A 61 -9.06 -3.14 -1.12
C ALA A 61 -8.88 -4.42 -1.95
N ALA A 62 -8.53 -5.55 -1.32
CA ALA A 62 -8.38 -6.83 -1.96
C ALA A 62 -9.63 -7.23 -2.76
N LYS A 63 -10.80 -7.15 -2.11
CA LYS A 63 -12.07 -7.47 -2.76
C LYS A 63 -12.34 -6.58 -3.99
N LYS A 64 -12.15 -5.27 -3.85
CA LYS A 64 -12.45 -4.32 -4.93
C LYS A 64 -11.46 -4.40 -6.08
N ILE A 65 -10.19 -4.62 -5.79
CA ILE A 65 -9.16 -4.80 -6.81
C ILE A 65 -9.40 -6.10 -7.56
N ALA A 66 -9.79 -7.18 -6.87
CA ALA A 66 -10.18 -8.41 -7.53
C ALA A 66 -11.40 -8.25 -8.45
N GLU A 67 -12.41 -7.47 -8.02
CA GLU A 67 -13.57 -7.12 -8.84
C GLU A 67 -13.18 -6.29 -10.09
N GLU A 68 -12.23 -5.37 -9.97
CA GLU A 68 -11.79 -4.49 -11.07
C GLU A 68 -10.86 -5.22 -12.08
N GLU A 69 -9.95 -6.06 -11.59
CA GLU A 69 -8.96 -6.77 -12.41
C GLU A 69 -9.44 -8.15 -12.90
N GLY A 70 -10.49 -8.70 -12.28
CA GLY A 70 -10.96 -10.06 -12.55
C GLY A 70 -10.02 -11.16 -12.03
N SER A 71 -9.22 -10.86 -11.00
CA SER A 71 -8.25 -11.78 -10.40
C SER A 71 -8.21 -11.64 -8.87
N GLU A 72 -8.48 -12.73 -8.15
CA GLU A 72 -8.42 -12.76 -6.67
C GLU A 72 -7.00 -12.48 -6.14
N ASP A 73 -5.97 -12.74 -6.94
CA ASP A 73 -4.57 -12.54 -6.57
C ASP A 73 -4.06 -11.12 -6.82
N ALA A 74 -4.82 -10.26 -7.52
CA ALA A 74 -4.34 -8.95 -7.96
C ALA A 74 -3.85 -8.03 -6.83
N PHE A 75 -4.51 -8.06 -5.67
CA PHE A 75 -4.03 -7.30 -4.50
C PHE A 75 -2.80 -7.95 -3.85
N THR A 76 -2.77 -9.28 -3.78
CA THR A 76 -1.61 -10.04 -3.31
C THR A 76 -0.38 -9.74 -4.16
N ASP A 77 -0.52 -9.62 -5.48
CA ASP A 77 0.55 -9.25 -6.39
C ASP A 77 1.11 -7.85 -6.12
N VAL A 78 0.24 -6.89 -5.78
CA VAL A 78 0.67 -5.55 -5.36
C VAL A 78 1.51 -5.62 -4.07
N MET A 79 1.04 -6.36 -3.06
CA MET A 79 1.74 -6.51 -1.78
C MET A 79 3.04 -7.31 -1.90
N ASN A 80 3.08 -8.29 -2.79
CA ASN A 80 4.31 -9.00 -3.15
C ASN A 80 5.31 -8.07 -3.84
N GLY A 81 4.84 -7.21 -4.75
CA GLY A 81 5.64 -6.18 -5.38
C GLY A 81 6.26 -5.21 -4.36
N LEU A 82 5.46 -4.79 -3.37
CA LEU A 82 5.93 -3.95 -2.27
C LEU A 82 7.04 -4.65 -1.47
N THR A 83 6.79 -5.88 -1.03
CA THR A 83 7.73 -6.67 -0.23
C THR A 83 9.04 -6.92 -0.98
N LYS A 84 8.93 -7.26 -2.27
CA LYS A 84 10.10 -7.45 -3.14
C LYS A 84 10.92 -6.16 -3.25
N CYS A 85 10.27 -5.03 -3.53
CA CYS A 85 10.95 -3.74 -3.62
C CYS A 85 11.69 -3.40 -2.32
N ILE A 86 11.06 -3.61 -1.16
CA ILE A 86 11.70 -3.38 0.14
C ILE A 86 12.93 -4.27 0.30
N GLY A 87 12.83 -5.56 -0.03
CA GLY A 87 13.94 -6.51 0.03
C GLY A 87 15.15 -6.14 -0.84
N GLU A 88 14.92 -5.48 -1.99
CA GLU A 88 15.98 -4.98 -2.87
C GLU A 88 16.83 -3.88 -2.22
N TYR A 89 16.31 -3.13 -1.25
CA TYR A 89 17.10 -2.14 -0.50
C TYR A 89 17.99 -2.79 0.57
N PHE A 90 17.59 -3.93 1.13
CA PHE A 90 18.37 -4.66 2.15
C PHE A 90 19.37 -5.65 1.57
N SER A 91 19.34 -5.85 0.25
CA SER A 91 20.26 -6.73 -0.48
C SER A 91 21.44 -5.97 -1.11
N GLN A 92 21.53 -4.65 -0.90
CA GLN A 92 22.59 -3.76 -1.38
C GLN A 92 23.62 -3.51 -0.28
#